data_AF-A0A3A8JNN3-F1
#
_entry.id   AF-A0A3A8JNN3-F1
#
_cell.length_a   1.000
_cell.length_b   1.000
_cell.length_c   1.000
_cell.angle_alpha   90.00
_cell.angle_beta   90.00
_cell.angle_gamma   90.00
#
_symmetry.space_group_name_H-M   'P 1'
#
loop_
_entity.id
_entity.type
_entity.pdbx_description
1 polymer ?
#
loop_
_entity_poly.entity_id
_entity_poly.type
_entity_poly.pdbx_seq_one_letter_code
_entity_poly.pdbx_strand_id
1 'polypeptide(L)'
;MSCPLEEDGPRRCLNERCSQLLPTGAGAFCSPTCKRRRAWRLARRRREGHGKAYVVPDFVTALRRERRAGYCLFCPRPLSTTRAVTCGRKECIRAYNTTWRAEERRRLRGEQSLYARESEDEELAGEFRADVGELLRRTSLLIAEWCARVDELVADLGIRPRRDAMSRRTGDGLHLLHGAGDDGEHHQPARAPPEEA
;
A
#
# COMPACT_ATOMS: atom_id res chain seq x y z
N MET A 1 44.93 11.13 -23.43
CA MET A 1 44.14 9.97 -23.90
C MET A 1 42.74 10.47 -24.18
N SER A 2 42.54 11.06 -25.35
CA SER A 2 41.27 11.67 -25.74
C SER A 2 40.42 10.60 -26.44
N CYS A 3 39.28 10.24 -25.87
CA CYS A 3 38.34 9.33 -26.50
C CYS A 3 37.88 9.92 -27.84
N PRO A 4 37.89 9.17 -28.95
CA PRO A 4 37.34 9.66 -30.20
C PRO A 4 35.84 9.89 -30.01
N LEU A 5 35.39 11.09 -30.37
CA LEU A 5 33.97 11.42 -30.48
C LEU A 5 33.34 10.42 -31.46
N GLU A 6 32.46 9.56 -30.96
CA GLU A 6 31.68 8.66 -31.79
C GLU A 6 30.95 9.52 -32.84
N GLU A 7 31.34 9.37 -34.10
CA GLU A 7 30.61 10.00 -35.19
C GLU A 7 29.19 9.45 -35.20
N ASP A 8 28.21 10.35 -35.05
CA ASP A 8 26.80 10.02 -35.06
C ASP A 8 26.37 9.55 -36.46
N GLY A 9 26.64 8.28 -36.76
CA GLY A 9 26.20 7.62 -37.97
C GLY A 9 24.68 7.60 -38.10
N PRO A 10 24.15 7.29 -39.30
CA PRO A 10 22.71 7.25 -39.53
C PRO A 10 22.01 6.30 -38.55
N ARG A 11 21.09 6.84 -37.74
CA ARG A 11 20.37 6.09 -36.70
C ARG A 11 19.02 5.60 -37.21
N ARG A 12 18.57 4.43 -36.77
CA ARG A 12 17.21 3.95 -37.10
C ARG A 12 16.15 4.71 -36.31
N CYS A 13 14.98 4.90 -36.93
CA CYS A 13 13.80 5.43 -36.27
C CYS A 13 13.46 4.62 -35.00
N LEU A 14 13.20 5.29 -33.88
CA LEU A 14 12.86 4.62 -32.60
C LEU A 14 11.51 3.88 -32.62
N ASN A 15 10.73 4.04 -33.68
CA ASN A 15 9.61 3.16 -33.95
C ASN A 15 10.18 1.81 -34.42
N GLU A 16 10.17 0.80 -33.55
CA GLU A 16 10.64 -0.57 -33.81
C GLU A 16 10.07 -1.23 -35.09
N ARG A 17 8.93 -0.75 -35.62
CA ARG A 17 8.33 -1.21 -36.88
C ARG A 17 8.63 -0.31 -38.08
N CYS A 18 9.56 0.63 -37.96
CA CYS A 18 9.99 1.53 -39.00
C CYS A 18 11.48 1.30 -39.25
N SER A 19 11.82 0.92 -40.49
CA SER A 19 13.20 0.66 -40.92
C SER A 19 13.91 1.92 -41.43
N GLN A 20 13.27 3.09 -41.37
CA GLN A 20 13.84 4.33 -41.90
C GLN A 20 15.11 4.73 -41.14
N LEU A 21 16.18 4.96 -41.89
CA LEU A 21 17.40 5.58 -41.40
C LEU A 21 17.22 7.09 -41.35
N LEU A 22 17.64 7.68 -40.23
CA LEU A 22 17.60 9.09 -39.95
C LEU A 22 18.97 9.69 -40.26
N PRO A 23 19.02 10.86 -40.92
CA PRO A 23 20.28 11.55 -41.12
C PRO A 23 20.88 11.98 -39.77
N THR A 24 22.19 12.17 -39.75
CA THR A 24 22.93 12.65 -38.59
C THR A 24 22.34 13.97 -38.09
N GLY A 25 22.00 14.04 -36.80
CA GLY A 25 21.35 15.20 -36.17
C GLY A 25 19.83 15.26 -36.27
N ALA A 26 19.16 14.32 -36.97
CA ALA A 26 17.71 14.25 -36.94
C ALA A 26 17.18 13.71 -35.60
N GLY A 27 16.00 14.20 -35.19
CA GLY A 27 15.34 13.75 -33.96
C GLY A 27 15.01 12.25 -33.97
N ALA A 28 14.66 11.71 -32.81
CA ALA A 28 14.37 10.28 -32.55
C ALA A 28 13.43 9.54 -33.52
N PHE A 29 12.66 10.24 -34.34
CA PHE A 29 11.62 9.67 -35.21
C PHE A 29 11.65 10.31 -36.58
N CYS A 30 11.39 9.51 -37.62
CA CYS A 30 11.28 10.00 -39.01
C CYS A 30 10.02 10.82 -39.25
N SER A 31 9.01 10.73 -38.37
CA SER A 31 7.77 11.48 -38.49
C SER A 31 7.00 11.59 -37.17
N PRO A 32 6.11 12.60 -37.02
CA PRO A 32 5.17 12.68 -35.91
C PRO A 32 4.27 11.43 -35.79
N THR A 33 3.96 10.80 -36.93
CA THR A 33 3.17 9.57 -36.97
C THR A 33 3.91 8.39 -36.34
N CYS A 34 5.21 8.25 -36.61
CA CYS A 34 6.05 7.23 -35.95
C CYS A 34 6.17 7.45 -34.44
N LYS A 35 6.27 8.71 -34.00
CA LYS A 35 6.24 9.08 -32.58
C LYS A 35 4.92 8.65 -31.91
N ARG A 36 3.77 9.00 -32.52
CA ARG A 36 2.43 8.60 -32.03
C ARG A 36 2.23 7.09 -31.99
N ARG A 37 2.65 6.35 -33.03
CA ARG A 37 2.55 4.88 -33.09
C ARG A 37 3.36 4.21 -31.98
N ARG A 38 4.58 4.67 -31.69
CA ARG A 38 5.39 4.16 -30.57
C ARG A 38 4.72 4.45 -29.23
N ALA A 39 4.25 5.67 -29.01
CA ALA A 39 3.56 6.06 -27.78
C ALA A 39 2.29 5.22 -27.55
N TRP A 40 1.48 5.01 -28.59
CA TRP A 40 0.29 4.17 -28.51
C TRP A 40 0.63 2.72 -28.15
N ARG A 41 1.68 2.14 -28.73
CA ARG A 41 2.10 0.78 -28.38
C ARG A 41 2.66 0.69 -26.96
N LEU A 42 3.41 1.68 -26.49
CA LEU A 42 3.85 1.72 -25.09
C LEU A 42 2.65 1.82 -24.14
N ALA A 43 1.66 2.66 -24.47
CA ALA A 43 0.42 2.78 -23.69
C ALA A 43 -0.41 1.49 -23.73
N ARG A 44 -0.46 0.81 -24.87
CA ARG A 44 -1.12 -0.49 -25.03
C ARG A 44 -0.41 -1.58 -24.22
N ARG A 45 0.92 -1.70 -24.32
CA ARG A 45 1.71 -2.64 -23.49
C ARG A 45 1.52 -2.38 -22.00
N ARG A 46 1.41 -1.11 -21.57
CA ARG A 46 1.08 -0.77 -20.16
C ARG A 46 -0.32 -1.25 -19.76
N ARG A 47 -1.32 -1.07 -20.63
CA ARG A 47 -2.70 -1.55 -20.40
C ARG A 47 -2.80 -3.07 -20.38
N GLU A 48 -2.04 -3.74 -21.23
CA GLU A 48 -1.97 -5.21 -21.32
C GLU A 48 -0.99 -5.82 -20.28
N GLY A 49 -0.47 -5.05 -19.31
CA GLY A 49 0.43 -5.55 -18.27
C GLY A 49 1.84 -5.93 -18.74
N HIS A 50 2.17 -5.74 -20.03
CA HIS A 50 3.50 -5.96 -20.61
C HIS A 50 4.51 -4.85 -20.32
N GLY A 51 4.14 -3.81 -19.58
CA GLY A 51 5.11 -2.91 -18.95
C GLY A 51 5.52 -3.53 -17.63
N LYS A 52 6.82 -3.85 -17.44
CA LYS A 52 7.39 -4.43 -16.20
C LYS A 52 6.59 -3.94 -14.99
N ALA A 53 5.70 -4.79 -14.47
CA ALA A 53 5.24 -4.62 -13.11
C ALA A 53 6.52 -4.66 -12.28
N TYR A 54 6.85 -3.57 -11.60
CA TYR A 54 7.87 -3.64 -10.58
C TYR A 54 7.35 -4.66 -9.58
N VAL A 55 7.87 -5.88 -9.63
CA VAL A 55 7.52 -6.93 -8.68
C VAL A 55 7.85 -6.36 -7.32
N VAL A 56 6.82 -6.15 -6.50
CA VAL A 56 7.01 -5.68 -5.14
C VAL A 56 7.77 -6.80 -4.43
N PRO A 57 8.94 -6.51 -3.83
CA PRO A 57 9.72 -7.52 -3.14
C PRO A 57 8.89 -8.16 -2.02
N ASP A 58 8.99 -9.47 -1.78
CA ASP A 58 8.22 -10.15 -0.73
C ASP A 58 8.50 -9.55 0.66
N PHE A 59 9.75 -9.17 0.93
CA PHE A 59 10.11 -8.51 2.19
C PHE A 59 9.40 -7.16 2.39
N VAL A 60 9.05 -6.45 1.32
CA VAL A 60 8.28 -5.20 1.44
C VAL A 60 6.88 -5.51 1.92
N THR A 61 6.26 -6.57 1.39
CA THR A 61 4.93 -7.02 1.81
C THR A 61 4.95 -7.50 3.26
N ALA A 62 5.93 -8.33 3.63
CA ALA A 62 6.09 -8.84 4.99
C ALA A 62 6.28 -7.71 6.02
N LEU A 63 7.26 -6.82 5.79
CA LEU A 63 7.51 -5.69 6.69
C LEU A 63 6.33 -4.72 6.77
N ARG A 64 5.50 -4.63 5.72
CA ARG A 64 4.29 -3.80 5.75
C ARG A 64 3.19 -4.39 6.64
N ARG A 65 3.19 -5.70 6.92
CA ARG A 65 2.27 -6.31 7.89
C ARG A 65 2.64 -5.93 9.34
N GLU A 66 3.92 -5.78 9.61
CA GLU A 66 4.46 -5.41 10.94
C GLU A 66 4.41 -3.89 11.21
N ARG A 67 4.08 -3.08 10.20
CA ARG A 67 4.15 -1.62 10.27
C ARG A 67 2.82 -0.99 9.90
N ARG A 68 2.46 0.06 10.63
CA ARG A 68 1.26 0.87 10.33
C ARG A 68 1.33 1.42 8.90
N ALA A 69 0.21 1.34 8.18
CA ALA A 69 0.09 1.91 6.85
C ALA A 69 0.44 3.42 6.85
N GLY A 70 1.16 3.87 5.81
CA GLY A 70 1.60 5.27 5.71
C GLY A 70 2.89 5.61 6.46
N TYR A 71 3.55 4.63 7.09
CA TYR A 71 4.85 4.82 7.75
C TYR A 71 5.99 4.13 6.99
N CYS A 72 7.21 4.64 7.20
CA CYS A 72 8.45 4.08 6.70
C CYS A 72 8.65 2.66 7.25
N LEU A 73 9.13 1.73 6.43
CA LEU A 73 9.36 0.35 6.88
C LEU A 73 10.44 0.25 7.97
N PHE A 74 11.44 1.13 7.92
CA PHE A 74 12.64 1.05 8.76
C PHE A 74 12.68 2.06 9.92
N CYS A 75 11.70 2.96 10.04
CA CYS A 75 11.66 3.94 11.13
C CYS A 75 10.22 4.44 11.36
N PRO A 76 9.89 5.03 12.53
CA PRO A 76 8.53 5.44 12.86
C PRO A 76 8.07 6.73 12.15
N ARG A 77 8.70 7.13 11.05
CA ARG A 77 8.33 8.35 10.33
C ARG A 77 7.18 8.12 9.35
N PRO A 78 6.23 9.07 9.27
CA PRO A 78 5.19 9.04 8.25
C PRO A 78 5.79 9.27 6.86
N LEU A 79 5.09 8.80 5.85
CA LEU A 79 5.44 8.93 4.44
C LEU A 79 4.53 9.94 3.77
N SER A 80 5.08 10.66 2.79
CA SER A 80 4.31 11.61 1.98
C SER A 80 3.26 10.93 1.10
N THR A 81 3.46 9.65 0.77
CA THR A 81 2.51 8.85 -0.02
C THR A 81 2.43 7.43 0.53
N THR A 82 1.25 6.81 0.44
CA THR A 82 1.04 5.41 0.84
C THR A 82 1.80 4.41 -0.04
N ARG A 83 2.21 4.83 -1.24
CA ARG A 83 3.03 4.04 -2.17
C ARG A 83 4.51 4.02 -1.81
N ALA A 84 5.01 5.04 -1.13
CA ALA A 84 6.41 5.06 -0.71
C ALA A 84 6.67 3.95 0.32
N VAL A 85 7.89 3.40 0.34
CA VAL A 85 8.32 2.37 1.30
C VAL A 85 9.34 2.89 2.31
N THR A 86 10.07 3.95 1.96
CA THR A 86 11.05 4.61 2.83
C THR A 86 10.80 6.10 2.92
N CYS A 87 11.20 6.73 4.03
CA CYS A 87 11.04 8.17 4.26
C CYS A 87 12.10 9.05 3.58
N GLY A 88 12.93 8.49 2.69
CA GLY A 88 13.99 9.23 1.99
C GLY A 88 15.27 9.50 2.81
N ARG A 89 15.30 9.20 4.12
CA ARG A 89 16.53 9.29 4.92
C ARG A 89 17.58 8.30 4.43
N LYS A 90 18.85 8.72 4.38
CA LYS A 90 19.98 7.90 3.91
C LYS A 90 20.05 6.54 4.62
N GLU A 91 19.81 6.50 5.92
CA GLU A 91 19.80 5.25 6.71
C GLU A 91 18.69 4.29 6.27
N CYS A 92 17.46 4.76 6.11
CA CYS A 92 16.34 3.94 5.67
C CYS A 92 16.51 3.46 4.23
N ILE A 93 17.07 4.30 3.35
CA ILE A 93 17.41 3.90 1.97
C ILE A 93 18.52 2.84 1.97
N ARG A 94 19.56 3.01 2.80
CA ARG A 94 20.62 2.01 2.95
C ARG A 94 20.07 0.69 3.46
N ALA A 95 19.25 0.71 4.51
CA ALA A 95 18.60 -0.48 5.06
C ALA A 95 17.79 -1.21 3.98
N TYR A 96 16.94 -0.48 3.25
CA TYR A 96 16.19 -1.03 2.11
C TYR A 96 17.09 -1.70 1.08
N ASN A 97 18.13 -1.00 0.61
CA ASN A 97 19.04 -1.53 -0.41
C ASN A 97 19.83 -2.74 0.09
N THR A 98 20.24 -2.75 1.36
CA THR A 98 20.91 -3.88 1.98
C THR A 98 19.99 -5.09 2.04
N THR A 99 18.75 -4.91 2.49
CA THR A 99 17.73 -5.98 2.52
C THR A 99 17.44 -6.50 1.12
N TRP A 100 17.19 -5.61 0.15
CA TRP A 100 16.95 -6.00 -1.25
C TRP A 100 18.11 -6.81 -1.84
N ARG A 101 19.37 -6.39 -1.61
CA ARG A 101 20.54 -7.15 -2.09
C ARG A 101 20.73 -8.48 -1.38
N ALA A 102 20.37 -8.59 -0.11
CA ALA A 102 20.41 -9.85 0.62
C ALA A 102 19.39 -10.83 0.02
N GLU A 103 18.16 -10.37 -0.19
CA GLU A 103 17.08 -11.15 -0.79
C GLU A 103 17.37 -11.55 -2.24
N GLU A 104 17.89 -10.63 -3.06
CA GLU A 104 18.25 -10.96 -4.44
C GLU A 104 19.37 -12.01 -4.49
N ARG A 105 20.36 -11.95 -3.58
CA ARG A 105 21.41 -12.97 -3.48
C ARG A 105 20.84 -14.34 -3.08
N ARG A 106 19.87 -14.40 -2.17
CA ARG A 106 19.17 -15.64 -1.79
C ARG A 106 18.40 -16.22 -2.96
N ARG A 107 17.61 -15.37 -3.63
CA ARG A 107 16.84 -15.75 -4.82
C ARG A 107 17.73 -16.34 -5.91
N LEU A 108 18.89 -15.74 -6.18
CA LEU A 108 19.85 -16.23 -7.16
C LEU A 108 20.47 -17.58 -6.78
N ARG A 109 20.49 -17.95 -5.49
CA ARG A 109 20.92 -19.27 -5.00
C ARG A 109 19.78 -20.29 -4.93
N GLY A 110 18.54 -19.89 -5.24
CA GLY A 110 17.36 -20.73 -5.03
C GLY A 110 17.00 -20.90 -3.54
N GLU A 111 17.55 -20.07 -2.65
CA GLU A 111 17.20 -20.07 -1.23
C GLU A 111 15.87 -19.33 -1.02
N GLN A 112 15.10 -19.75 -0.02
CA GLN A 112 13.89 -19.05 0.38
C GLN A 112 14.20 -17.65 0.95
N SER A 113 13.24 -16.74 0.78
CA SER A 113 13.28 -15.38 1.36
C SER A 113 13.42 -15.46 2.88
N LEU A 114 14.18 -14.54 3.50
CA LEU A 114 14.18 -14.38 4.95
C LEU A 114 12.83 -13.91 5.51
N TYR A 115 11.98 -13.41 4.62
CA TYR A 115 10.67 -12.86 4.94
C TYR A 115 9.54 -13.76 4.39
N ALA A 116 9.89 -14.92 3.82
CA ALA A 116 8.91 -15.96 3.58
C ALA A 116 8.41 -16.47 4.93
N ARG A 117 7.09 -16.57 5.08
CA ARG A 117 6.50 -17.21 6.24
C ARG A 117 6.72 -18.72 6.11
N GLU A 118 7.09 -19.37 7.20
CA GLU A 118 7.12 -20.84 7.23
C GLU A 118 5.71 -21.35 6.95
N SER A 119 5.58 -22.40 6.14
CA SER A 119 4.27 -22.93 5.73
C SER A 119 3.43 -23.38 6.93
N GLU A 120 4.09 -23.89 7.96
CA GLU A 120 3.49 -24.34 9.22
C GLU A 120 2.78 -23.18 9.95
N ASP A 121 3.33 -21.96 9.90
CA ASP A 121 2.70 -20.77 10.47
C ASP A 121 1.45 -20.30 9.68
N GLU A 122 1.37 -20.62 8.39
CA GLU A 122 0.20 -20.31 7.55
C GLU A 122 -0.94 -21.30 7.75
N GLU A 123 -0.62 -22.59 7.89
CA GLU A 123 -1.58 -23.63 8.23
C GLU A 123 -2.17 -23.40 9.63
N LEU A 124 -1.32 -23.22 10.65
CA LEU A 124 -1.78 -22.95 12.03
C LEU A 124 -2.61 -21.65 12.12
N ALA A 125 -2.20 -20.59 11.43
CA ALA A 125 -2.99 -19.36 11.37
C ALA A 125 -4.29 -19.54 10.56
N GLY A 126 -4.33 -20.48 9.62
CA GLY A 126 -5.52 -20.88 8.89
C GLY A 126 -6.52 -21.58 9.81
N GLU A 127 -6.05 -22.56 10.58
CA GLU A 127 -6.84 -23.29 11.58
C GLU A 127 -7.40 -22.33 12.63
N PHE A 128 -6.57 -21.48 13.23
CA PHE A 128 -7.03 -20.50 14.21
C PHE A 128 -8.11 -19.55 13.65
N ARG A 129 -7.96 -19.09 12.40
CA ARG A 129 -8.98 -18.26 11.74
C ARG A 129 -10.28 -19.03 11.46
N ALA A 130 -10.18 -20.29 11.09
CA ALA A 130 -11.34 -21.15 10.89
C ALA A 130 -12.11 -21.36 12.20
N ASP A 131 -11.39 -21.65 13.29
CA ASP A 131 -11.95 -21.85 14.62
C ASP A 131 -12.64 -20.58 15.15
N VAL A 132 -11.98 -19.42 15.04
CA VAL A 132 -12.58 -18.13 15.40
C VAL A 132 -13.79 -17.83 14.53
N GLY A 133 -13.71 -18.09 13.23
CA GLY A 133 -14.82 -17.92 12.31
C GLY A 133 -16.03 -18.80 12.66
N GLU A 134 -15.79 -20.05 13.06
CA GLU A 134 -16.83 -20.94 13.53
C GLU A 134 -17.44 -20.49 14.87
N LEU A 135 -16.61 -20.09 15.82
CA LEU A 135 -17.06 -19.53 17.10
C LEU A 135 -17.99 -18.33 16.86
N LEU A 136 -17.56 -17.37 16.04
CA LEU A 136 -18.36 -16.18 15.72
C LEU A 136 -19.69 -16.53 15.05
N ARG A 137 -19.71 -17.52 14.14
CA ARG A 137 -20.95 -18.01 13.53
C ARG A 137 -21.90 -18.61 14.57
N ARG A 138 -21.39 -19.50 15.45
CA ARG A 138 -22.19 -20.11 16.52
C ARG A 138 -22.74 -19.05 17.46
N THR A 139 -21.91 -18.10 17.89
CA THR A 139 -22.33 -16.99 18.74
C THR A 139 -23.40 -16.13 18.05
N SER A 140 -23.25 -15.85 16.76
CA SER A 140 -24.26 -15.08 16.00
C SER A 140 -25.60 -15.79 15.93
N LEU A 141 -25.62 -17.12 15.78
CA LEU A 141 -26.85 -17.91 15.80
C LEU A 141 -27.52 -17.89 17.18
N LEU A 142 -26.74 -18.05 18.26
CA LEU A 142 -27.27 -17.95 19.63
C LEU A 142 -27.85 -16.57 19.93
N ILE A 143 -27.21 -15.50 19.45
CA ILE A 143 -27.74 -14.14 19.57
C ILE A 143 -29.05 -14.02 18.79
N ALA A 144 -29.13 -14.54 17.56
CA ALA A 144 -30.35 -14.48 16.76
C ALA A 144 -31.51 -15.26 17.41
N GLU A 145 -31.24 -16.45 17.95
CA GLU A 145 -32.21 -17.25 18.70
C GLU A 145 -32.70 -16.49 19.94
N TRP A 146 -31.77 -15.88 20.68
CA TRP A 146 -32.11 -15.11 21.87
C TRP A 146 -32.96 -13.88 21.52
N CYS A 147 -32.62 -13.16 20.45
CA CYS A 147 -33.41 -12.05 19.93
C CYS A 147 -34.83 -12.49 19.56
N ALA A 148 -34.98 -13.61 18.83
CA ALA A 148 -36.30 -14.14 18.47
C ALA A 148 -37.14 -14.48 19.70
N ARG A 149 -36.53 -15.11 20.72
CA ARG A 149 -37.24 -15.44 21.97
C ARG A 149 -37.63 -14.21 22.78
N VAL A 150 -36.82 -13.16 22.74
CA VAL A 150 -37.17 -11.86 23.34
C VAL A 150 -38.32 -11.23 22.56
N ASP A 151 -38.34 -11.29 21.23
CA ASP A 151 -39.42 -10.76 20.39
C ASP A 151 -40.76 -11.46 20.69
N GLU A 152 -40.75 -12.79 20.86
CA GLU A 152 -41.93 -13.57 21.29
C GLU A 152 -42.44 -13.11 22.66
N LEU A 153 -41.55 -13.00 23.66
CA LEU A 153 -41.89 -12.51 25.00
C LEU A 153 -42.48 -11.09 24.99
N VAL A 154 -41.91 -10.20 24.17
CA VAL A 154 -42.39 -8.82 24.00
C VAL A 154 -43.80 -8.82 23.38
N ALA A 155 -44.05 -9.69 22.40
CA ALA A 155 -45.37 -9.85 21.79
C ALA A 155 -46.41 -10.38 22.79
N ASP A 156 -46.06 -11.41 23.57
CA ASP A 156 -46.94 -12.01 24.58
C ASP A 156 -47.30 -11.02 25.70
N LEU A 157 -46.34 -10.18 26.12
CA LEU A 157 -46.55 -9.15 27.14
C LEU A 157 -47.26 -7.90 26.59
N GLY A 158 -47.55 -7.84 25.29
CA GLY A 158 -48.18 -6.68 24.65
C GLY A 158 -47.34 -5.41 24.73
N ILE A 159 -46.02 -5.55 24.97
CA ILE A 159 -45.10 -4.42 25.11
C ILE A 159 -44.84 -3.90 23.71
N ARG A 160 -45.32 -2.68 23.40
CA ARG A 160 -44.98 -2.07 22.12
C ARG A 160 -43.47 -1.80 22.07
N PRO A 161 -42.74 -2.25 21.03
CA PRO A 161 -41.36 -1.89 20.85
C PRO A 161 -41.26 -0.37 20.84
N ARG A 162 -40.40 0.19 21.71
CA ARG A 162 -40.16 1.63 21.77
C ARG A 162 -39.46 2.03 20.47
N ARG A 163 -40.24 2.41 19.45
CA ARG A 163 -39.75 2.74 18.10
C ARG A 163 -38.84 3.98 18.05
N ASP A 164 -38.69 4.70 19.15
CA ASP A 164 -37.93 5.94 19.21
C ASP A 164 -36.66 5.80 20.06
N ALA A 165 -35.61 5.22 19.45
CA ALA A 165 -34.23 5.46 19.90
C ALA A 165 -33.15 5.14 18.84
N MET A 166 -33.42 4.26 17.86
CA MET A 166 -32.38 3.82 16.91
C MET A 166 -32.57 4.28 15.45
N SER A 167 -33.54 5.14 15.14
CA SER A 167 -33.69 5.70 13.78
C SER A 167 -32.87 6.98 13.52
N ARG A 168 -31.97 7.36 14.44
CA ARG A 168 -31.03 8.50 14.25
C ARG A 168 -29.54 8.10 14.32
N ARG A 169 -29.21 6.82 14.17
CA ARG A 169 -27.80 6.36 14.23
C ARG A 169 -27.39 5.37 13.13
N THR A 170 -28.06 5.43 11.98
CA THR A 170 -27.65 4.71 10.75
C THR A 170 -27.57 5.62 9.51
N GLY A 171 -27.45 6.93 9.74
CA GLY A 171 -26.94 7.88 8.76
C GLY A 171 -25.85 8.69 9.45
N ASP A 172 -24.63 8.61 8.94
CA ASP A 172 -23.38 9.19 9.45
C ASP A 172 -22.67 8.40 10.57
N GLY A 173 -21.52 7.83 10.21
CA GLY A 173 -20.55 7.35 11.21
C GLY A 173 -19.91 5.98 10.96
N LEU A 174 -19.63 5.60 9.71
CA LEU A 174 -18.58 4.59 9.42
C LEU A 174 -17.27 5.31 9.08
N HIS A 175 -16.86 6.21 9.96
CA HIS A 175 -15.51 6.73 10.06
C HIS A 175 -15.18 6.82 11.55
N LEU A 176 -14.36 5.90 12.05
CA LEU A 176 -13.25 6.15 12.98
C LEU A 176 -12.80 4.84 13.65
N LEU A 177 -11.76 4.23 13.06
CA LEU A 177 -10.60 3.84 13.85
C LEU A 177 -9.39 4.58 13.27
N HIS A 178 -9.36 5.88 13.52
CA HIS A 178 -8.12 6.66 13.60
C HIS A 178 -8.22 7.46 14.89
N GLY A 179 -7.67 6.89 15.98
CA GLY A 179 -7.35 7.67 17.17
C GLY A 179 -6.24 8.64 16.81
N ALA A 180 -6.62 9.88 16.47
CA ALA A 180 -5.87 11.07 16.81
C ALA A 180 -6.37 11.47 18.20
N GLY A 181 -5.54 11.27 19.22
CA GLY A 181 -5.69 11.96 20.49
C GLY A 181 -4.91 13.26 20.35
N ASP A 182 -5.64 14.35 20.23
CA ASP A 182 -5.13 15.71 20.40
C ASP A 182 -6.22 16.47 21.17
N ASP A 183 -6.34 16.15 22.46
CA ASP A 183 -7.08 16.97 23.40
C ASP A 183 -6.12 18.08 23.85
N GLY A 184 -6.29 19.24 23.23
CA GLY A 184 -5.69 20.48 23.68
C GLY A 184 -6.26 20.87 25.04
N GLU A 185 -5.56 20.49 26.11
CA GLU A 185 -5.62 21.23 27.36
C GLU A 185 -4.96 22.60 27.15
N HIS A 186 -5.75 23.66 27.38
CA HIS A 186 -5.26 25.02 27.50
C HIS A 186 -4.30 25.14 28.69
N HIS A 187 -3.00 24.97 28.44
CA HIS A 187 -1.95 25.47 29.31
C HIS A 187 -1.67 26.93 28.93
N GLN A 188 -2.05 27.86 29.82
CA GLN A 188 -1.65 29.26 29.74
C GLN A 188 -0.12 29.34 29.87
N PRO A 189 0.61 30.07 29.00
CA PRO A 189 2.01 30.36 29.26
C PRO A 189 2.11 31.36 30.42
N ALA A 190 2.86 30.98 31.45
CA ALA A 190 3.26 31.87 32.53
C ALA A 190 3.89 33.14 31.94
N ARG A 191 3.38 34.29 32.36
CA ARG A 191 4.00 35.59 32.09
C ARG A 191 5.38 35.61 32.73
N ALA A 192 6.39 35.96 31.94
CA ALA A 192 7.69 36.36 32.45
C ALA A 192 7.51 37.60 33.36
N PRO A 193 8.17 37.67 34.53
CA PRO A 193 8.27 38.92 35.26
C PRO A 193 9.18 39.90 34.49
N PRO A 194 8.95 41.22 34.60
CA PRO A 194 9.68 42.22 33.85
C PRO A 194 11.12 42.35 34.36
N GLU A 195 12.06 42.47 33.42
CA GLU A 195 13.34 43.15 33.67
C GLU A 195 13.03 44.64 33.87
N GLU A 196 13.33 45.20 35.05
CA GLU A 196 13.68 46.61 35.19
C GLU A 196 14.72 46.81 36.31
N ALA A 197 15.70 47.66 35.95
CA ALA A 197 16.80 48.28 36.73
C ALA A 197 18.08 47.45 36.98
#